data_AF-A0A966XKG3-F1
#
_entry.id   AF-A0A966XKG3-F1
#
_cell.length_a   1.000
_cell.length_b   1.000
_cell.length_c   1.000
_cell.angle_alpha   90.00
_cell.angle_beta   90.00
_cell.angle_gamma   90.00
#
_symmetry.space_group_name_H-M   'P 1'
#
loop_
_entity.id
_entity.type
_entity.pdbx_description
1 polymer ?
#
loop_
_entity_poly.entity_id
_entity_poly.type
_entity_poly.pdbx_seq_one_letter_code
_entity_poly.pdbx_strand_id
1 'polypeptide(L)'
;MQFSNYYVPNVTEVTSRGERVYDLYSRLLKENIIFLGTPIDDTIANLICAQLIHLESENPDKDINIYINSPGGDITALFAIYDTM
;
A
#
# COMPACT_ATOMS: atom_id res chain seq x y z
N MET A 1 16.19 -19.65 -5.31
CA MET A 1 15.79 -18.43 -4.56
C MET A 1 14.59 -18.80 -3.73
N GLN A 2 14.72 -18.76 -2.42
CA GLN A 2 13.66 -19.15 -1.50
C GLN A 2 12.69 -17.98 -1.38
N PHE A 3 11.55 -18.05 -2.05
CA PHE A 3 10.44 -17.15 -1.74
C PHE A 3 9.97 -17.54 -0.34
N SER A 4 10.33 -16.77 0.67
CA SER A 4 9.64 -16.81 1.95
C SER A 4 8.19 -16.39 1.66
N ASN A 5 7.30 -17.37 1.57
CA ASN A 5 5.86 -17.13 1.62
C ASN A 5 5.54 -16.59 3.01
N TYR A 6 5.72 -15.27 3.18
CA TYR A 6 5.21 -14.56 4.34
C TYR A 6 3.69 -14.65 4.25
N TYR A 7 3.10 -15.46 5.13
CA TYR A 7 1.66 -15.51 5.27
C TYR A 7 1.21 -14.14 5.77
N VAL A 8 0.55 -13.37 4.91
CA VAL A 8 -0.07 -12.11 5.33
C VAL A 8 -1.27 -12.47 6.20
N PRO A 9 -1.29 -12.07 7.47
CA PRO A 9 -2.40 -12.40 8.35
C PRO A 9 -3.67 -11.71 7.86
N ASN A 10 -4.79 -12.40 8.04
CA ASN A 10 -6.10 -11.85 7.76
C ASN A 10 -6.71 -11.25 9.03
N VAL A 11 -7.45 -10.16 8.87
CA VAL A 11 -8.17 -9.43 9.91
C VAL A 11 -9.65 -9.55 9.63
N THR A 12 -10.42 -10.02 10.61
CA THR A 12 -11.88 -10.10 10.52
C THR A 12 -12.50 -8.87 11.17
N GLU A 13 -13.27 -8.11 10.41
CA GLU A 13 -14.07 -6.98 10.88
C GLU A 13 -15.54 -7.44 11.02
N VAL A 14 -16.06 -7.40 12.24
CA VAL A 14 -17.47 -7.75 12.52
C VAL A 14 -18.31 -6.48 12.43
N THR A 15 -19.21 -6.42 11.45
CA THR A 15 -20.17 -5.31 11.30
C THR A 15 -21.58 -5.79 11.61
N SER A 16 -22.51 -4.86 11.85
CA SER A 16 -23.94 -5.18 12.04
C SER A 16 -24.59 -5.88 10.85
N ARG A 17 -23.94 -5.87 9.67
CA ARG A 17 -24.39 -6.54 8.44
C ARG A 17 -23.67 -7.85 8.14
N GLY A 18 -22.73 -8.28 9.01
CA GLY A 18 -21.96 -9.52 8.84
C GLY A 18 -20.45 -9.35 9.07
N GLU A 19 -19.71 -10.44 8.89
CA GLU A 19 -18.25 -10.48 9.00
C GLU A 19 -17.59 -10.22 7.65
N ARG A 20 -16.56 -9.38 7.62
CA ARG A 20 -15.73 -9.15 6.43
C ARG A 20 -14.28 -9.42 6.76
N VAL A 21 -13.65 -10.26 5.95
CA VAL A 21 -12.25 -10.65 6.10
C VAL A 21 -11.41 -9.85 5.12
N TYR A 22 -10.36 -9.22 5.62
CA TYR A 22 -9.38 -8.46 4.84
C TYR A 22 -7.99 -9.01 5.13
N ASP A 23 -7.07 -8.97 4.16
CA ASP A 23 -5.65 -9.08 4.52
C ASP A 23 -5.20 -7.81 5.25
N LEU A 24 -4.09 -7.91 6.00
CA LEU A 24 -3.56 -6.80 6.79
C LEU A 24 -3.28 -5.55 5.96
N TYR A 25 -2.75 -5.67 4.74
CA TYR A 25 -2.43 -4.52 3.90
C TYR A 25 -3.70 -3.83 3.39
N SER A 26 -4.71 -4.61 3.00
CA SER A 26 -6.04 -4.06 2.67
C SER A 26 -6.66 -3.30 3.84
N ARG A 27 -6.49 -3.79 5.07
CA ARG A 27 -6.97 -3.09 6.28
C ARG A 27 -6.23 -1.77 6.52
N LEU A 28 -4.92 -1.74 6.29
CA LEU A 28 -4.09 -0.54 6.38
C LEU A 28 -4.45 0.49 5.32
N LEU A 29 -4.66 0.07 4.07
CA LEU A 29 -5.04 0.97 2.98
C LEU A 29 -6.37 1.67 3.28
N LYS A 30 -7.36 0.95 3.85
CA LYS A 30 -8.63 1.53 4.32
C LYS A 30 -8.44 2.63 5.39
N GLU A 31 -7.32 2.63 6.11
CA GLU A 31 -6.95 3.67 7.08
C GLU A 31 -6.03 4.76 6.48
N ASN A 32 -5.90 4.83 5.15
CA ASN A 32 -4.98 5.71 4.41
C ASN A 32 -3.50 5.43 4.72
N ILE A 33 -3.15 4.16 4.94
CA ILE A 33 -1.77 3.74 5.21
C ILE A 33 -1.23 2.90 4.04
N ILE A 34 -0.16 3.38 3.43
CA ILE A 34 0.61 2.68 2.39
C ILE A 34 1.94 2.19 2.99
N PHE A 35 2.34 0.96 2.68
CA PHE A 35 3.61 0.40 3.15
C PHE A 35 4.52 0.05 1.97
N LEU A 36 5.66 0.74 1.86
CA LEU A 36 6.69 0.48 0.87
C LEU A 36 7.83 -0.33 1.51
N GLY A 37 7.70 -1.65 1.47
CA GLY A 37 8.61 -2.61 2.12
C GLY A 37 9.58 -3.35 1.18
N THR A 38 9.57 -3.03 -0.10
CA THR A 38 10.30 -3.78 -1.15
C THR A 38 11.28 -2.89 -1.89
N PRO A 39 12.26 -3.46 -2.61
CA PRO A 39 13.00 -2.72 -3.63
C PRO A 39 12.05 -2.04 -4.63
N ILE A 40 12.45 -0.89 -5.14
CA ILE A 40 11.63 -0.08 -6.04
C ILE A 40 11.96 -0.43 -7.49
N ASP A 41 10.98 -0.93 -8.22
CA ASP A 41 10.98 -1.09 -9.66
C ASP A 41 9.69 -0.50 -10.25
N ASP A 42 9.53 -0.53 -11.57
CA ASP A 42 8.35 0.00 -12.25
C ASP A 42 7.04 -0.65 -11.77
N THR A 43 7.09 -1.93 -11.37
CA THR A 43 5.89 -2.64 -10.90
C THR A 43 5.46 -2.10 -9.54
N ILE A 44 6.41 -1.99 -8.61
CA ILE A 44 6.16 -1.46 -7.27
C ILE A 44 5.76 0.01 -7.34
N ALA A 45 6.43 0.82 -8.16
CA ALA A 45 6.07 2.22 -8.33
C ALA A 45 4.63 2.39 -8.84
N ASN A 46 4.24 1.67 -9.89
CA ASN A 46 2.87 1.71 -10.41
C ASN A 46 1.83 1.32 -9.35
N LEU A 47 2.12 0.34 -8.50
CA LEU A 47 1.23 -0.06 -7.40
C LEU A 47 1.09 1.04 -6.35
N ILE A 48 2.18 1.69 -5.95
CA ILE A 48 2.17 2.79 -4.98
C ILE A 48 1.41 3.99 -5.57
N CYS A 49 1.68 4.37 -6.82
CA CYS A 49 0.95 5.44 -7.52
C CYS A 49 -0.55 5.15 -7.59
N ALA A 50 -0.95 3.92 -7.92
CA ALA A 50 -2.36 3.53 -7.93
C ALA A 50 -3.01 3.62 -6.55
N GLN A 51 -2.30 3.24 -5.48
CA GLN A 51 -2.79 3.38 -4.10
C GLN A 51 -2.95 4.85 -3.69
N LEU A 52 -2.00 5.72 -4.06
CA LEU A 52 -2.09 7.17 -3.79
C LEU A 52 -3.32 7.78 -4.46
N ILE A 53 -3.48 7.56 -5.77
CA ILE A 53 -4.62 8.06 -6.55
C ILE A 53 -5.95 7.51 -6.00
N HIS A 54 -5.97 6.23 -5.61
CA HIS A 54 -7.16 5.63 -5.02
C HIS A 54 -7.58 6.34 -3.72
N LEU A 55 -6.63 6.56 -2.79
CA LEU A 55 -6.91 7.21 -1.51
C LEU A 55 -7.31 8.68 -1.68
N GLU A 56 -6.63 9.41 -2.57
CA GLU A 56 -6.98 10.79 -2.91
C GLU A 56 -8.41 10.86 -3.48
N SER A 57 -8.80 9.91 -4.33
CA SER A 57 -10.15 9.85 -4.89
C SER A 57 -11.24 9.51 -3.87
N GLU A 58 -10.92 8.75 -2.82
CA GLU A 58 -11.88 8.41 -1.76
C GLU A 58 -12.11 9.56 -0.79
N ASN A 59 -11.02 10.23 -0.36
CA ASN A 59 -11.11 11.38 0.53
C ASN A 59 -9.87 12.27 0.38
N PRO A 60 -9.94 13.34 -0.44
CA PRO A 60 -8.80 14.21 -0.70
C PRO A 60 -8.37 15.06 0.51
N ASP A 61 -9.24 15.22 1.51
CA ASP A 61 -8.95 16.01 2.71
C ASP A 61 -8.24 15.19 3.81
N LYS A 62 -8.12 13.87 3.63
CA LYS A 62 -7.54 12.97 4.64
C LYS A 62 -6.10 12.61 4.30
N ASP A 63 -5.19 12.92 5.21
CA ASP A 63 -3.76 12.62 5.08
C ASP A 63 -3.49 11.15 4.72
N ILE A 64 -2.54 10.95 3.83
CA ILE A 64 -2.02 9.64 3.44
C ILE A 64 -0.68 9.42 4.15
N ASN A 65 -0.57 8.33 4.91
CA ASN A 65 0.64 7.96 5.61
C ASN A 65 1.39 6.89 4.83
N ILE A 66 2.61 7.21 4.39
CA ILE A 66 3.50 6.26 3.71
C ILE A 66 4.60 5.83 4.66
N TYR A 67 4.62 4.55 5.02
CA TYR A 67 5.68 3.94 5.82
C TYR A 67 6.68 3.28 4.89
N ILE A 68 7.95 3.69 4.98
CA ILE A 68 9.00 3.29 4.05
C ILE A 68 10.04 2.44 4.78
N ASN A 69 10.22 1.21 4.30
CA ASN A 69 11.32 0.33 4.64
C ASN A 69 11.82 -0.34 3.35
N SER A 70 12.50 0.45 2.53
CA SER A 70 12.99 0.02 1.21
C SER A 70 14.49 0.27 1.11
N PRO A 71 15.26 -0.64 0.47
CA PRO A 71 16.65 -0.37 0.11
C PRO A 71 16.79 0.62 -1.06
N GLY A 72 15.69 1.16 -1.58
CA GLY A 72 15.65 1.96 -2.80
C GLY A 72 15.51 1.08 -4.04
N GLY A 73 15.90 1.62 -5.21
CA GLY A 73 15.80 0.90 -6.47
C GLY A 73 15.98 1.82 -7.68
N ASP A 74 15.17 1.62 -8.71
CA ASP A 74 15.24 2.41 -9.93
C ASP A 74 14.85 3.88 -9.67
N ILE A 75 15.67 4.79 -10.21
CA ILE A 75 15.51 6.24 -10.00
C ILE A 75 14.28 6.78 -10.73
N THR A 76 13.96 6.26 -11.91
CA THR A 76 12.78 6.70 -12.68
C THR A 76 11.49 6.22 -12.01
N ALA A 77 11.49 5.00 -11.48
CA ALA A 77 10.40 4.47 -10.68
C ALA A 77 10.20 5.30 -9.38
N LEU A 78 11.29 5.72 -8.74
CA LEU A 78 11.22 6.63 -7.60
C LEU A 78 10.62 8.00 -7.96
N PHE A 79 11.01 8.58 -9.11
CA PHE A 79 10.42 9.83 -9.58
C PHE A 79 8.93 9.71 -9.89
N ALA A 80 8.47 8.58 -10.42
CA ALA A 80 7.04 8.35 -10.63
C ALA A 80 6.26 8.39 -9.31
N ILE A 81 6.78 7.76 -8.25
CA ILE A 81 6.18 7.83 -6.91
C ILE A 81 6.20 9.27 -6.40
N TYR A 82 7.35 9.95 -6.51
CA TYR A 82 7.54 11.31 -6.01
C TYR A 82 6.59 12.32 -6.67
N ASP A 83 6.42 12.25 -7.99
CA ASP A 83 5.54 13.17 -8.74
C ASP A 83 4.04 12.89 -8.49
N THR A 84 3.70 11.72 -7.96
CA THR A 84 2.31 11.35 -7.61
C THR A 84 1.93 11.77 -6.19
N MET A 85 2.90 11.99 -5.31
CA MET A 85 2.69 12.44 -3.92
C MET A 85 2.38 13.94 -3.86
#